data_AF-X1I707-F1
#
_entry.id   AF-X1I707-F1
#
_cell.length_a   1.000
_cell.length_b   1.000
_cell.length_c   1.000
_cell.angle_alpha   90.00
_cell.angle_beta   90.00
_cell.angle_gamma   90.00
#
_symmetry.space_group_name_H-M   'P 1'
#
loop_
_entity.id
_entity.type
_entity.pdbx_description
1 polymer ?
#
loop_
_entity_poly.entity_id
_entity_poly.type
_entity_poly.pdbx_seq_one_letter_code
_entity_poly.pdbx_strand_id
1 'polypeptide(L)'
;SFSPPERLQIMRTAISIRQTHPEFKLLVGTGTPSLDETIGLTRAAFEIGMDAVVVLPPYYYRQVPDEGLFAWYSQLIQRAVPSGSLLLGYH
;
A
#
# COMPACT_ATOMS: atom_id res chain seq x y z
N SER A 1 4.69 14.94 6.93
CA SER A 1 4.27 13.74 6.17
C SER A 1 3.82 14.19 4.79
N PHE A 2 3.86 13.32 3.78
CA PHE A 2 3.42 13.63 2.40
C PHE A 2 1.90 13.41 2.23
N SER A 3 1.27 14.28 1.44
CA SER A 3 -0.11 14.14 0.99
C SER A 3 -0.28 13.00 -0.03
N PRO A 4 -1.52 12.51 -0.28
CA PRO A 4 -1.74 11.47 -1.29
C PRO A 4 -1.21 11.84 -2.69
N PRO A 5 -1.43 13.05 -3.24
CA PRO A 5 -0.86 13.42 -4.54
C PRO A 5 0.67 13.38 -4.56
N GLU A 6 1.33 13.87 -3.50
CA GLU A 6 2.80 13.81 -3.39
C GLU A 6 3.30 12.37 -3.34
N ARG A 7 2.62 11.47 -2.63
CA ARG A 7 2.96 10.05 -2.59
C ARG A 7 2.84 9.40 -3.97
N LEU A 8 1.78 9.73 -4.73
CA LEU A 8 1.62 9.25 -6.10
C LEU A 8 2.76 9.77 -7.01
N GLN A 9 3.13 11.03 -6.87
CA GLN A 9 4.24 11.60 -7.63
C GLN A 9 5.57 10.90 -7.30
N ILE A 10 5.82 10.62 -6.03
CA ILE A 10 7.02 9.86 -5.61
C ILE A 10 7.04 8.47 -6.24
N MET A 11 5.93 7.74 -6.24
CA MET A 11 5.84 6.41 -6.88
C MET A 11 6.13 6.48 -8.39
N ARG A 12 5.58 7.48 -9.08
CA ARG A 12 5.81 7.69 -10.52
C ARG A 12 7.26 8.06 -10.83
N THR A 13 7.90 8.85 -9.98
CA THR A 13 9.33 9.14 -10.11
C THR A 13 10.15 7.89 -9.84
N ALA A 14 9.85 7.15 -8.77
CA ALA A 14 10.61 5.96 -8.39
C ALA A 14 10.63 4.89 -9.50
N ILE A 15 9.50 4.64 -10.17
CA ILE A 15 9.45 3.61 -11.21
C ILE A 15 10.34 3.88 -12.43
N SER A 16 10.73 5.14 -12.65
CA SER A 16 11.67 5.51 -13.72
C SER A 16 13.03 4.83 -13.57
N ILE A 17 13.43 4.39 -12.37
CA ILE A 17 14.68 3.64 -12.15
C ILE A 17 14.76 2.38 -13.02
N ARG A 18 13.61 1.80 -13.38
CA ARG A 18 13.56 0.61 -14.22
C ARG A 18 13.94 0.86 -15.68
N GLN A 19 14.06 2.11 -16.10
CA GLN A 19 14.62 2.46 -17.41
C GLN A 19 16.10 2.08 -17.51
N THR A 20 16.85 2.14 -16.39
CA THR A 20 18.26 1.77 -16.33
C THR A 20 18.51 0.47 -15.56
N HIS A 21 17.60 0.09 -14.66
CA HIS A 21 17.66 -1.15 -13.88
C HIS A 21 16.33 -1.91 -13.96
N PRO A 22 16.04 -2.62 -15.07
CA PRO A 22 14.73 -3.24 -15.32
C PRO A 22 14.24 -4.18 -14.22
N GLU A 23 15.16 -4.90 -13.58
CA GLU A 23 14.86 -5.86 -12.51
C GLU A 23 14.75 -5.23 -11.11
N PHE A 24 14.95 -3.91 -10.97
CA PHE A 24 14.92 -3.26 -9.66
C PHE A 24 13.52 -3.33 -9.04
N LYS A 25 13.46 -3.93 -7.85
CA LYS A 25 12.21 -4.13 -7.12
C LYS A 25 11.83 -2.91 -6.29
N LEU A 26 10.57 -2.51 -6.38
CA LEU A 26 10.01 -1.34 -5.73
C LEU A 26 8.82 -1.75 -4.87
N LEU A 27 8.97 -1.50 -3.57
CA LEU A 27 7.94 -1.72 -2.56
C LEU A 27 7.54 -0.36 -1.99
N VAL A 28 6.25 -0.16 -1.74
CA VAL A 28 5.76 1.14 -1.26
C VAL A 28 4.85 1.00 -0.04
N GLY A 29 5.07 1.87 0.95
CA GLY A 29 4.17 2.00 2.09
C GLY A 29 2.87 2.69 1.69
N THR A 30 1.72 2.03 1.86
CA THR A 30 0.40 2.59 1.51
C THR A 30 -0.53 2.82 2.70
N GLY A 31 -0.25 2.19 3.85
CA GLY A 31 -1.06 2.31 5.07
C GLY A 31 -1.27 3.75 5.54
N THR A 32 -2.52 4.08 5.90
CA THR A 32 -2.92 5.32 6.59
C THR A 32 -3.95 4.97 7.69
N PRO A 33 -4.29 5.91 8.60
CA PRO A 33 -5.39 5.70 9.54
C PRO A 33 -6.77 5.49 8.88
N SER A 34 -6.93 5.86 7.60
CA SER A 34 -8.17 5.72 6.84
C SER A 34 -8.10 4.48 5.95
N LEU A 35 -9.11 3.59 6.07
CA LEU A 35 -9.22 2.43 5.20
C LEU A 35 -9.40 2.82 3.73
N ASP A 36 -10.29 3.77 3.44
CA ASP A 36 -10.56 4.18 2.05
C ASP A 36 -9.36 4.86 1.39
N GLU A 37 -8.62 5.67 2.14
CA GLU A 37 -7.37 6.26 1.64
C GLU A 37 -6.30 5.19 1.38
N THR A 38 -6.16 4.24 2.31
CA THR A 38 -5.23 3.10 2.15
C THR A 38 -5.59 2.27 0.91
N ILE A 39 -6.88 2.03 0.68
CA ILE A 39 -7.38 1.32 -0.51
C ILE A 39 -7.03 2.10 -1.78
N GLY A 40 -7.29 3.41 -1.81
CA GLY A 40 -7.00 4.26 -2.96
C GLY A 40 -5.52 4.26 -3.32
N LEU A 41 -4.65 4.42 -2.33
CA LEU A 41 -3.19 4.39 -2.52
C LEU A 41 -2.66 3.02 -2.91
N THR A 42 -3.22 1.94 -2.35
CA THR A 42 -2.83 0.56 -2.68
C THR A 42 -3.16 0.22 -4.12
N ARG A 43 -4.36 0.59 -4.60
CA ARG A 43 -4.74 0.42 -6.01
C ARG A 43 -3.80 1.19 -6.93
N ALA A 44 -3.59 2.47 -6.63
CA ALA A 44 -2.73 3.32 -7.43
C ALA A 44 -1.28 2.81 -7.46
N ALA A 45 -0.76 2.27 -6.36
CA ALA A 45 0.57 1.67 -6.31
C ALA A 45 0.74 0.51 -7.30
N PHE A 46 -0.22 -0.41 -7.34
CA PHE A 46 -0.19 -1.52 -8.29
C PHE A 46 -0.44 -1.06 -9.73
N GLU A 47 -1.35 -0.12 -9.96
CA GLU A 47 -1.58 0.49 -11.28
C GLU A 47 -0.33 1.21 -11.82
N ILE A 48 0.47 1.83 -10.94
CA ILE A 48 1.73 2.46 -11.31
C ILE A 48 2.79 1.40 -11.66
N GLY A 49 2.73 0.20 -11.06
CA GLY A 49 3.64 -0.91 -11.33
C GLY A 49 4.61 -1.25 -10.20
N MET A 50 4.27 -0.88 -8.96
CA MET A 50 5.01 -1.33 -7.76
C MET A 50 4.89 -2.86 -7.61
N ASP A 51 5.94 -3.54 -7.15
CA ASP A 51 5.93 -5.01 -7.00
C ASP A 51 5.12 -5.47 -5.78
N ALA A 52 5.13 -4.68 -4.71
CA ALA A 52 4.39 -4.97 -3.49
C ALA A 52 4.03 -3.69 -2.73
N VAL A 53 3.06 -3.81 -1.84
CA VAL A 53 2.74 -2.78 -0.86
C VAL A 53 3.10 -3.23 0.55
N VAL A 54 3.49 -2.28 1.39
CA VAL A 54 3.79 -2.49 2.80
C VAL A 54 2.74 -1.73 3.62
N VAL A 55 2.03 -2.43 4.51
CA VAL A 55 0.87 -1.87 5.20
C VAL A 55 0.96 -2.09 6.70
N LEU A 56 1.17 -0.99 7.42
CA LEU A 56 0.98 -0.91 8.87
C LEU A 56 -0.53 -0.93 9.17
N PRO A 57 -0.98 -1.70 10.19
CA PRO A 57 -2.38 -1.67 10.60
C PRO A 57 -2.80 -0.28 11.12
N PRO A 58 -4.10 0.01 11.19
CA PRO A 58 -4.58 1.28 11.74
C PRO A 58 -4.08 1.47 13.18
N TYR A 59 -3.21 2.46 13.37
CA TYR A 59 -2.51 2.71 14.63
C TYR A 59 -3.21 3.74 15.53
N TYR A 60 -4.28 4.38 15.04
CA TYR A 60 -4.98 5.43 15.77
C TYR A 60 -5.91 4.87 16.86
N TYR A 61 -6.53 3.71 16.61
CA TYR A 61 -7.41 3.05 17.57
C TYR A 61 -6.59 2.12 18.47
N ARG A 62 -6.72 2.29 19.79
CA ARG A 62 -6.11 1.40 20.78
C ARG A 62 -7.04 0.23 21.08
N GLN A 63 -6.47 -0.93 21.42
CA GLN A 63 -7.22 -2.13 21.81
C GLN A 63 -8.22 -2.62 20.76
N VAL A 64 -7.86 -2.49 19.47
CA VAL A 64 -8.67 -3.09 18.40
C VAL A 64 -8.64 -4.61 18.57
N PRO A 65 -9.79 -5.29 18.67
CA PRO A 65 -9.82 -6.74 18.72
C PRO A 65 -9.21 -7.34 17.45
N ASP A 66 -8.61 -8.53 17.56
CA ASP A 66 -8.00 -9.23 16.41
C ASP A 66 -8.99 -9.42 15.25
N GLU A 67 -10.27 -9.65 15.55
CA GLU A 67 -11.34 -9.73 14.54
C GLU A 67 -11.51 -8.43 13.75
N GLY A 68 -11.40 -7.28 14.43
CA GLY A 68 -11.47 -5.97 13.78
C GLY A 68 -10.27 -5.71 12.87
N LEU A 69 -9.06 -6.11 13.31
CA LEU A 69 -7.84 -6.04 12.49
C LEU A 69 -7.94 -6.98 11.28
N PHE A 70 -8.42 -8.20 11.48
CA PHE A 70 -8.65 -9.16 10.40
C PHE A 70 -9.64 -8.62 9.37
N ALA A 71 -10.79 -8.11 9.82
CA ALA A 71 -11.79 -7.52 8.94
C ALA A 71 -11.24 -6.33 8.14
N TRP A 72 -10.41 -5.49 8.77
CA TRP A 72 -9.76 -4.36 8.11
C TRP A 72 -8.81 -4.82 6.99
N TYR A 73 -7.91 -5.78 7.28
CA TYR A 73 -7.01 -6.33 6.26
C TYR A 73 -7.76 -7.08 5.16
N SER A 74 -8.79 -7.85 5.52
CA SER A 74 -9.64 -8.55 4.56
C SER A 74 -10.28 -7.58 3.57
N GLN A 75 -10.84 -6.47 4.05
CA GLN A 75 -11.42 -5.45 3.16
C GLN A 75 -10.37 -4.79 2.27
N LEU A 76 -9.19 -4.45 2.82
CA LEU A 76 -8.11 -3.87 2.03
C LEU A 76 -7.65 -4.81 0.91
N ILE A 77 -7.35 -6.07 1.24
CA ILE A 77 -6.88 -7.08 0.29
C ILE A 77 -7.92 -7.27 -0.82
N GLN A 78 -9.19 -7.51 -0.46
CA GLN A 78 -10.25 -7.77 -1.42
C GLN A 78 -10.53 -6.59 -2.36
N ARG A 79 -10.40 -5.34 -1.86
CA ARG A 79 -10.76 -4.14 -2.64
C ARG A 79 -9.59 -3.54 -3.42
N ALA A 80 -8.34 -3.87 -3.08
CA ALA A 80 -7.19 -3.14 -3.57
C ALA A 80 -5.99 -3.98 -4.05
N VAL A 81 -5.85 -5.24 -3.63
CA VAL A 81 -4.68 -6.07 -3.98
C VAL A 81 -5.04 -6.99 -5.14
N PRO A 82 -4.42 -6.84 -6.33
CA PRO A 82 -4.65 -7.75 -7.44
C PRO A 82 -4.24 -9.18 -7.11
N SER A 83 -4.90 -10.15 -7.75
CA SER A 83 -4.53 -11.56 -7.61
C SER A 83 -3.08 -11.79 -8.05
N GLY A 84 -2.29 -12.47 -7.21
CA GLY A 84 -0.86 -12.73 -7.45
C GLY A 84 0.07 -11.59 -7.04
N SER A 85 -0.45 -10.46 -6.54
CA SER A 85 0.36 -9.38 -5.97
C SER A 85 0.63 -9.57 -4.48
N LEU A 86 1.66 -8.90 -3.97
CA LEU A 86 2.10 -9.02 -2.58
C LEU A 86 1.66 -7.80 -1.75
N LEU A 87 1.05 -8.08 -0.59
CA LEU A 87 0.89 -7.16 0.52
C LEU A 87 1.69 -7.69 1.71
N LEU A 88 2.57 -6.86 2.25
CA LEU A 88 3.40 -7.18 3.40
C LEU A 88 2.88 -6.43 4.62
N GLY A 89 2.55 -7.17 5.68
CA GLY A 89 2.28 -6.57 6.99
C GLY A 89 3.56 -5.94 7.56
N TYR A 90 3.42 -4.77 8.19
CA TYR A 90 4.50 -4.14 8.93
C TYR A 90 4.17 -4.21 10.43
N HIS A 91 4.96 -4.98 11.18
CA HIS A 91 4.77 -5.28 12.60
C HIS A 91 5.97 -4.82 13.42
#